data_AF-A0A5D3D4R6-F1
#
_entry.id   AF-A0A5D3D4R6-F1
#
_cell.length_a   1.000
_cell.length_b   1.000
_cell.length_c   1.000
_cell.angle_alpha   90.00
_cell.angle_beta   90.00
_cell.angle_gamma   90.00
#
_symmetry.space_group_name_H-M   'P 1'
#
loop_
_entity.id
_entity.type
_entity.pdbx_description
1 polymer ?
#
loop_
_entity_poly.entity_id
_entity_poly.type
_entity_poly.pdbx_seq_one_letter_code
_entity_poly.pdbx_strand_id
1 'polypeptide(L)'
;MSSVNPSGKAQRNRLVELEEQMLYLVEVLDSICYLESRLKEIFEKADTIDVVAGRVEELLIQELLTRVNTLEANAGRTGNNEYEDSSSDFVAHMEERVNELDSSQKTLLKMINGMSEDFRTTLDVVRNEIADVNTRLNLTMRAMANQVPVGREIPITKVKVPKPKLFYGVRDAKVSENFIFDLEQYFKARNTVTKEAKVTLAMMHLCEDVKLWCRSRYMDIQEGRCTIDTWNILKKELRS
;
A
#
# COMPACT_ATOMS: atom_id res chain seq x y z
N MET A 1 49.38 33.40 -26.02
CA MET A 1 48.74 32.96 -24.76
C MET A 1 47.52 32.14 -25.12
N SER A 2 47.46 30.88 -24.69
CA SER A 2 46.38 29.95 -25.05
C SER A 2 45.12 30.29 -24.25
N SER A 3 44.03 30.61 -24.94
CA SER A 3 42.73 30.89 -24.33
C SER A 3 42.14 29.59 -23.80
N VAL A 4 42.12 29.43 -22.48
CA VAL A 4 41.45 28.32 -21.81
C VAL A 4 39.94 28.50 -21.98
N ASN A 5 39.34 27.69 -22.85
CA ASN A 5 37.90 27.74 -23.16
C ASN A 5 37.04 27.59 -21.89
N PRO A 6 36.39 28.66 -21.40
CA PRO A 6 35.62 28.63 -20.16
C PRO A 6 34.33 27.79 -20.27
N SER A 7 33.85 27.55 -21.50
CA SER A 7 32.67 26.74 -21.82
C SER A 7 32.80 25.28 -21.38
N GLY A 8 33.97 24.66 -21.57
CA GLY A 8 34.20 23.26 -21.21
C GLY A 8 34.24 23.00 -19.71
N LYS A 9 34.64 24.00 -18.91
CA LYS A 9 34.66 23.93 -17.45
C LYS A 9 33.24 24.01 -16.87
N ALA A 10 32.42 24.92 -17.41
CA ALA A 10 31.01 25.03 -17.03
C ALA A 10 30.20 23.77 -17.38
N GLN A 11 30.46 23.16 -18.55
CA GLN A 11 29.82 21.89 -18.92
C GLN A 11 30.24 20.73 -18.03
N ARG A 12 31.53 20.63 -17.67
CA ARG A 12 32.01 19.60 -16.72
C ARG A 12 31.40 19.75 -15.34
N ASN A 13 31.31 20.97 -14.82
CA ASN A 13 30.70 21.20 -13.51
C ASN A 13 29.21 20.80 -13.48
N ARG A 14 28.47 21.09 -14.55
CA ARG A 14 27.06 20.65 -14.69
C ARG A 14 26.91 19.13 -14.78
N LEU A 15 27.88 18.46 -15.41
CA LEU A 15 27.88 17.00 -15.50
C LEU A 15 28.10 16.35 -14.13
N VAL A 16 29.02 16.89 -13.32
CA VAL A 16 29.27 16.45 -11.94
C VAL A 16 28.02 16.67 -11.06
N GLU A 17 27.37 17.82 -11.19
CA GLU A 17 26.15 18.12 -10.44
C GLU A 17 24.98 17.19 -10.81
N LEU A 18 24.85 16.84 -12.10
CA LEU A 18 23.88 15.84 -12.56
C LEU A 18 24.21 14.44 -12.02
N GLU A 19 25.49 14.08 -11.94
CA GLU A 19 25.94 12.80 -11.39
C GLU A 19 25.61 12.69 -9.89
N GLU A 20 25.83 13.76 -9.11
CA GLU A 20 25.43 13.83 -7.70
C GLU A 20 23.90 13.72 -7.53
N GLN A 21 23.12 14.38 -8.39
CA GLN A 21 21.66 14.27 -8.37
C GLN A 21 21.18 12.87 -8.74
N MET A 22 21.84 12.20 -9.70
CA MET A 22 21.54 10.82 -10.06
C MET A 22 21.85 9.86 -8.91
N LEU A 23 22.97 10.07 -8.20
CA LEU A 23 23.32 9.26 -7.03
C LEU A 23 22.30 9.43 -5.90
N TYR A 24 21.83 10.65 -5.66
CA TYR A 24 20.78 10.91 -4.69
C TYR A 24 19.44 10.26 -5.06
N LEU A 25 19.07 10.27 -6.35
CA LEU A 25 17.85 9.59 -6.81
C LEU A 25 17.92 8.07 -6.61
N VAL A 26 19.11 7.47 -6.77
CA VAL A 26 19.33 6.05 -6.46
C VAL A 26 19.12 5.78 -4.97
N GLU A 27 19.67 6.62 -4.09
CA GLU A 27 19.49 6.48 -2.63
C GLU A 27 18.02 6.61 -2.20
N VAL A 28 17.28 7.53 -2.83
CA VAL A 28 15.83 7.68 -2.61
C VAL A 28 15.05 6.45 -3.11
N LEU A 29 15.42 5.89 -4.26
CA LEU A 29 14.80 4.67 -4.78
C LEU A 29 15.07 3.46 -3.88
N ASP A 30 16.29 3.31 -3.37
CA ASP A 30 16.64 2.25 -2.43
C ASP A 30 15.82 2.37 -1.14
N SER A 31 15.63 3.60 -0.64
CA SER A 31 14.79 3.88 0.52
C SER A 31 13.32 3.53 0.27
N ILE A 32 12.79 3.80 -0.93
CA ILE A 32 11.42 3.42 -1.31
C ILE A 32 11.28 1.90 -1.36
N CYS A 33 12.22 1.19 -2.00
CA CYS A 33 12.21 -0.28 -2.05
C CYS A 33 12.27 -0.92 -0.66
N TYR A 34 13.04 -0.33 0.26
CA TYR A 34 13.09 -0.74 1.66
C TYR A 34 11.73 -0.56 2.36
N LEU A 35 11.09 0.60 2.18
CA LEU A 35 9.77 0.88 2.76
C LEU A 35 8.68 -0.03 2.18
N GLU A 36 8.71 -0.34 0.89
CA GLU A 36 7.80 -1.30 0.26
C GLU A 36 7.94 -2.70 0.88
N SER A 37 9.18 -3.13 1.12
CA SER A 37 9.47 -4.42 1.78
C SER A 37 8.95 -4.44 3.22
N ARG A 38 9.13 -3.34 3.97
CA ARG A 38 8.59 -3.16 5.33
C ARG A 38 7.06 -3.19 5.36
N LEU A 39 6.40 -2.51 4.42
CA LEU A 39 4.94 -2.48 4.31
C LEU A 39 4.39 -3.87 4.00
N LYS A 40 5.05 -4.63 3.13
CA LYS A 40 4.67 -6.02 2.85
C LYS A 40 4.75 -6.88 4.11
N GLU A 41 5.83 -6.80 4.88
CA GLU A 41 5.96 -7.55 6.13
C GLU A 41 4.87 -7.19 7.15
N ILE A 42 4.49 -5.91 7.23
CA ILE A 42 3.40 -5.46 8.10
C ILE A 42 2.06 -6.08 7.68
N PHE A 43 1.79 -6.15 6.38
CA PHE A 43 0.56 -6.75 5.86
C PHE A 43 0.46 -8.24 6.23
N GLU A 44 1.52 -9.01 6.03
CA GLU A 44 1.55 -10.44 6.40
C GLU A 44 1.37 -10.67 7.92
N LYS A 45 1.93 -9.76 8.74
CA LYS A 45 1.72 -9.81 10.20
C LYS A 45 0.29 -9.45 10.58
N ALA A 46 -0.35 -8.51 9.90
CA ALA A 46 -1.74 -8.16 10.12
C ALA A 46 -2.67 -9.34 9.82
N ASP A 47 -2.46 -10.03 8.69
CA ASP A 47 -3.21 -11.25 8.35
C ASP A 47 -3.05 -12.34 9.43
N THR A 48 -1.84 -12.48 10.00
CA THR A 48 -1.59 -13.42 11.10
C THR A 48 -2.34 -13.03 12.38
N ILE A 49 -2.42 -11.74 12.69
CA ILE A 49 -3.17 -11.22 13.85
C ILE A 49 -4.66 -11.52 13.69
N ASP A 50 -5.23 -11.32 12.50
CA ASP A 50 -6.65 -11.63 12.24
C ASP A 50 -6.95 -13.12 12.47
N VAL A 51 -6.05 -14.02 12.04
CA VAL A 51 -6.19 -15.47 12.29
C VAL A 51 -6.12 -15.78 13.79
N VAL A 52 -5.18 -15.17 14.52
CA VAL A 52 -5.04 -15.38 15.96
C VAL A 52 -6.26 -14.82 16.71
N ALA A 53 -6.76 -13.65 16.32
CA ALA A 53 -7.95 -13.04 16.90
C ALA A 53 -9.18 -13.95 16.75
N GLY A 54 -9.39 -14.51 15.56
CA GLY A 54 -10.47 -15.48 15.32
C GLY A 54 -10.36 -16.73 16.20
N ARG A 55 -9.15 -17.27 16.39
CA ARG A 55 -8.93 -18.43 17.28
C ARG A 55 -9.20 -18.10 18.74
N VAL A 56 -8.81 -16.92 19.20
CA VAL A 56 -9.08 -16.48 20.58
C VAL A 56 -10.59 -16.32 20.80
N GLU A 57 -11.31 -15.74 19.84
CA GLU A 57 -12.76 -15.62 19.90
C GLU A 57 -13.45 -16.99 19.94
N GLU A 58 -13.00 -17.95 19.11
CA GLU A 58 -13.50 -19.32 19.14
C GLU A 58 -13.24 -20.03 20.48
N LEU A 59 -12.04 -19.89 21.05
CA LEU A 59 -11.69 -20.46 22.35
C LEU A 59 -12.54 -19.87 23.48
N LEU A 60 -12.76 -18.55 23.48
CA LEU A 60 -13.62 -17.89 24.46
C LEU A 60 -15.06 -18.39 24.38
N ILE A 61 -15.59 -18.59 23.16
CA ILE A 61 -16.93 -19.16 22.95
C ILE A 61 -16.99 -20.60 23.47
N GLN A 62 -16.00 -21.44 23.17
CA GLN A 62 -15.96 -22.82 23.65
C GLN A 62 -15.89 -22.90 25.18
N GLU A 63 -15.06 -22.08 25.82
CA GLU A 63 -14.99 -22.05 27.28
C GLU A 63 -16.30 -21.56 27.92
N LEU A 64 -16.94 -20.53 27.35
CA LEU A 64 -18.27 -20.10 27.81
C LEU A 64 -19.31 -21.22 27.68
N LEU A 65 -19.31 -21.94 26.56
CA LEU A 65 -20.26 -23.03 26.32
C LEU A 65 -20.09 -24.17 27.33
N THR A 66 -18.84 -24.55 27.62
CA THR A 66 -18.56 -25.61 28.61
C THR A 66 -18.97 -25.19 30.03
N ARG A 67 -18.77 -23.92 30.40
CA ARG A 67 -19.23 -23.36 31.68
C ARG A 67 -20.77 -23.32 31.77
N VAL A 68 -21.46 -22.92 30.71
CA VAL A 68 -22.93 -22.91 30.65
C VAL A 68 -23.49 -24.33 30.80
N ASN A 69 -22.96 -25.30 30.06
CA ASN A 69 -23.39 -26.70 30.16
C ASN A 69 -23.17 -27.27 31.57
N THR A 70 -22.05 -26.93 32.22
CA THR A 70 -21.77 -27.35 33.60
C THR A 70 -22.76 -26.72 34.58
N LEU A 71 -23.10 -25.44 34.39
CA LEU A 71 -24.08 -24.75 35.23
C LEU A 71 -25.49 -25.31 35.05
N GLU A 72 -25.90 -25.60 33.81
CA GLU A 72 -27.19 -26.21 33.49
C GLU A 72 -27.33 -27.61 34.11
N ALA A 73 -26.28 -28.44 34.01
CA ALA A 73 -26.23 -29.76 34.64
C ALA A 73 -26.35 -29.68 36.18
N ASN A 74 -25.73 -28.66 36.79
CA ASN A 74 -25.82 -28.42 38.23
C ASN A 74 -27.23 -27.91 38.63
N ALA A 75 -27.81 -26.98 37.88
CA ALA A 75 -29.14 -26.42 38.13
C ALA A 75 -30.25 -27.49 37.97
N GLY A 76 -30.12 -28.39 36.99
CA GLY A 76 -31.04 -29.52 36.81
C GLY A 76 -30.96 -30.55 37.95
N ARG A 77 -29.85 -30.58 38.70
CA ARG A 77 -29.65 -31.46 39.87
C ARG A 77 -30.11 -30.80 41.18
N THR A 78 -30.31 -29.48 41.23
CA THR A 78 -30.83 -28.75 42.41
C THR A 78 -32.36 -28.87 42.57
N GLY A 79 -32.96 -29.92 42.03
CA GLY A 79 -34.28 -30.39 42.42
C GLY A 79 -34.14 -31.43 43.53
N ASN A 80 -34.17 -30.96 44.77
CA ASN A 80 -34.29 -31.71 46.03
C ASN A 80 -32.99 -32.09 46.74
N ASN A 81 -32.82 -31.46 47.90
CA ASN A 81 -32.27 -31.96 49.18
C ASN A 81 -31.10 -31.16 49.77
N GLU A 82 -31.32 -30.85 51.04
CA GLU A 82 -30.42 -30.26 52.03
C GLU A 82 -29.01 -30.85 51.95
N TYR A 83 -27.99 -30.04 51.69
CA TYR A 83 -26.61 -30.37 52.04
C TYR A 83 -25.74 -29.10 52.10
N GLU A 84 -25.73 -28.49 53.27
CA GLU A 84 -25.09 -27.20 53.57
C GLU A 84 -23.56 -27.30 53.71
N ASP A 85 -22.99 -28.51 53.74
CA ASP A 85 -21.56 -28.74 54.05
C ASP A 85 -20.67 -28.97 52.81
N SER A 86 -21.23 -29.39 51.67
CA SER A 86 -20.48 -29.56 50.39
C SER A 86 -20.49 -28.33 49.48
N SER A 87 -21.24 -27.29 49.85
CA SER A 87 -21.29 -26.02 49.10
C SER A 87 -20.02 -25.18 49.28
N SER A 88 -19.38 -25.27 50.46
CA SER A 88 -18.23 -24.44 50.81
C SER A 88 -16.99 -24.77 49.96
N ASP A 89 -16.66 -26.06 49.82
CA ASP A 89 -15.52 -26.53 49.00
C ASP A 89 -15.68 -26.21 47.51
N PHE A 90 -16.90 -26.31 46.98
CA PHE A 90 -17.18 -25.96 45.59
C PHE A 90 -17.04 -24.45 45.34
N VAL A 91 -17.53 -23.63 46.27
CA VAL A 91 -17.39 -22.16 46.22
C VAL A 91 -15.91 -21.77 46.29
N ALA A 92 -15.14 -22.37 47.20
CA ALA A 92 -13.70 -22.11 47.34
C ALA A 92 -12.91 -22.47 46.06
N HIS A 93 -13.19 -23.63 45.46
CA HIS A 93 -12.56 -24.04 44.19
C HIS A 93 -12.93 -23.10 43.03
N MET A 94 -14.19 -22.65 42.96
CA MET A 94 -14.60 -21.68 41.93
C MET A 94 -13.95 -20.32 42.13
N GLU A 95 -13.80 -19.88 43.37
CA GLU A 95 -13.10 -18.64 43.73
C GLU A 95 -11.61 -18.71 43.35
N GLU A 96 -10.94 -19.84 43.60
CA GLU A 96 -9.55 -20.09 43.17
C GLU A 96 -9.40 -19.99 41.64
N ARG A 97 -10.28 -20.67 40.87
CA ARG A 97 -10.22 -20.59 39.39
C ARG A 97 -10.53 -19.20 38.86
N VAL A 98 -11.39 -18.43 39.52
CA VAL A 98 -11.68 -17.03 39.14
C VAL A 98 -10.46 -16.16 39.39
N ASN A 99 -9.77 -16.35 40.50
CA ASN A 99 -8.53 -15.61 40.81
C ASN A 99 -7.39 -15.98 39.85
N GLU A 100 -7.25 -17.25 39.50
CA GLU A 100 -6.27 -17.69 38.50
C GLU A 100 -6.57 -17.09 37.13
N LEU A 101 -7.84 -17.08 36.71
CA LEU A 101 -8.29 -16.44 35.48
C LEU A 101 -8.00 -14.93 35.49
N ASP A 102 -8.31 -14.20 36.56
CA ASP A 102 -8.01 -12.77 36.70
C ASP A 102 -6.49 -12.50 36.59
N SER A 103 -5.66 -13.36 37.20
CA SER A 103 -4.20 -13.26 37.12
C SER A 103 -3.68 -13.48 35.69
N SER A 104 -4.26 -14.44 34.97
CA SER A 104 -3.91 -14.73 33.58
C SER A 104 -4.31 -13.57 32.66
N GLN A 105 -5.50 -12.99 32.86
CA GLN A 105 -6.00 -11.84 32.10
C GLN A 105 -5.13 -10.61 32.33
N LYS A 106 -4.73 -10.33 33.57
CA LYS A 106 -3.79 -9.25 33.90
C LYS A 106 -2.44 -9.44 33.22
N THR A 107 -1.95 -10.67 33.14
CA THR A 107 -0.68 -11.00 32.47
C THR A 107 -0.79 -10.76 30.96
N LEU A 108 -1.85 -11.23 30.32
CA LEU A 108 -2.10 -10.99 28.89
C LEU A 108 -2.24 -9.49 28.58
N LEU A 109 -2.98 -8.74 29.41
CA LEU A 109 -3.13 -7.29 29.25
C LEU A 109 -1.77 -6.57 29.32
N LYS A 110 -0.90 -7.00 30.24
CA LYS A 110 0.45 -6.46 30.37
C LYS A 110 1.30 -6.72 29.13
N MET A 111 1.23 -7.92 28.55
CA MET A 111 1.94 -8.26 27.32
C MET A 111 1.42 -7.45 26.12
N ILE A 112 0.10 -7.31 25.98
CA ILE A 112 -0.54 -6.51 24.92
C ILE A 112 -0.13 -5.04 25.03
N ASN A 113 -0.13 -4.49 26.25
CA ASN A 113 0.30 -3.10 26.47
C ASN A 113 1.79 -2.90 26.14
N GLY A 114 2.65 -3.86 26.51
CA GLY A 114 4.07 -3.83 26.14
C GLY A 114 4.27 -3.81 24.62
N MET A 115 3.64 -4.73 23.89
CA MET A 115 3.71 -4.75 22.43
C MET A 115 3.14 -3.47 21.79
N SER A 116 2.04 -2.95 22.33
CA SER A 116 1.42 -1.71 21.83
C SER A 116 2.31 -0.49 22.02
N GLU A 117 3.05 -0.44 23.14
CA GLU A 117 4.08 0.59 23.38
C GLU A 117 5.21 0.47 22.33
N ASP A 118 5.74 -0.74 22.12
CA ASP A 118 6.82 -0.97 21.15
C ASP A 118 6.40 -0.58 19.72
N PHE A 119 5.17 -0.90 19.32
CA PHE A 119 4.62 -0.45 18.03
C PHE A 119 4.49 1.07 17.95
N ARG A 120 4.02 1.72 19.02
CA ARG A 120 3.92 3.18 19.08
C ARG A 120 5.29 3.84 18.95
N THR A 121 6.30 3.34 19.66
CA THR A 121 7.67 3.89 19.54
C THR A 121 8.21 3.74 18.12
N THR A 122 8.00 2.59 17.48
CA THR A 122 8.43 2.36 16.09
C THR A 122 7.70 3.28 15.12
N LEU A 123 6.39 3.47 15.29
CA LEU A 123 5.59 4.40 14.47
C LEU A 123 6.05 5.85 14.62
N ASP A 124 6.40 6.28 15.83
CA ASP A 124 6.90 7.62 16.07
C ASP A 124 8.28 7.85 15.42
N VAL A 125 9.17 6.85 15.45
CA VAL A 125 10.45 6.91 14.70
C VAL A 125 10.18 7.10 13.20
N VAL A 126 9.30 6.29 12.61
CA VAL A 126 8.96 6.39 11.19
C VAL A 126 8.33 7.75 10.85
N ARG A 127 7.43 8.27 11.70
CA ARG A 127 6.85 9.61 11.51
C ARG A 127 7.90 10.70 11.53
N ASN A 128 8.87 10.62 12.44
CA ASN A 128 9.96 11.58 12.55
C ASN A 128 10.88 11.51 11.32
N GLU A 129 11.20 10.32 10.82
CA GLU A 129 11.99 10.15 9.59
C GLU A 129 11.26 10.72 8.36
N ILE A 130 9.95 10.50 8.23
CA ILE A 130 9.13 11.10 7.16
C ILE A 130 9.15 12.63 7.25
N ALA A 131 9.06 13.18 8.47
CA ALA A 131 9.16 14.62 8.66
C ALA A 131 10.55 15.14 8.25
N ASP A 132 11.63 14.47 8.66
CA ASP A 132 13.01 14.83 8.28
C ASP A 132 13.19 14.83 6.76
N VAL A 133 12.82 13.72 6.09
CA VAL A 133 12.90 13.59 4.63
C VAL A 133 12.11 14.70 3.94
N ASN A 134 10.91 15.03 4.42
CA ASN A 134 10.12 16.13 3.86
C ASN A 134 10.80 17.49 4.06
N THR A 135 11.42 17.76 5.21
CA THR A 135 12.16 19.01 5.42
C THR A 135 13.36 19.12 4.48
N ARG A 136 14.13 18.04 4.32
CA ARG A 136 15.27 17.97 3.41
C ARG A 136 14.84 18.18 1.95
N LEU A 137 13.77 17.52 1.51
CA LEU A 137 13.22 17.69 0.16
C LEU A 137 12.83 19.15 -0.10
N ASN A 138 12.13 19.79 0.83
CA ASN A 138 11.71 21.19 0.71
C ASN A 138 12.92 22.15 0.67
N LEU A 139 13.96 21.91 1.46
CA LEU A 139 15.19 22.69 1.42
C LEU A 139 15.92 22.55 0.08
N THR A 140 16.03 21.33 -0.44
CA THR A 140 16.64 21.06 -1.75
C THR A 140 15.86 21.76 -2.87
N MET A 141 14.53 21.63 -2.89
CA MET A 141 13.68 22.33 -3.86
C MET A 141 13.86 23.86 -3.80
N ARG A 142 13.96 24.42 -2.59
CA ARG A 142 14.18 25.87 -2.40
C ARG A 142 15.58 26.31 -2.84
N ALA A 143 16.61 25.52 -2.54
CA ALA A 143 17.97 25.78 -2.99
C ALA A 143 18.06 25.74 -4.52
N MET A 144 17.41 24.77 -5.17
CA MET A 144 17.32 24.69 -6.64
C MET A 144 16.59 25.90 -7.23
N ALA A 145 15.48 26.34 -6.62
CA ALA A 145 14.76 27.53 -7.06
C ALA A 145 15.61 28.82 -6.93
N ASN A 146 16.41 28.93 -5.87
CA ASN A 146 17.26 30.09 -5.61
C ASN A 146 18.56 30.11 -6.43
N GLN A 147 19.00 28.97 -6.99
CA GLN A 147 20.16 28.89 -7.89
C GLN A 147 19.83 29.29 -9.34
N VAL A 148 18.57 29.50 -9.68
CA VAL A 148 18.16 30.08 -10.95
C VAL A 148 18.47 31.58 -10.93
N PRO A 149 19.33 32.12 -11.82
CA PRO A 149 19.64 33.55 -11.84
C PRO A 149 18.37 34.39 -12.05
N VAL A 150 18.11 35.30 -11.11
CA VAL A 150 17.09 36.35 -11.24
C VAL A 150 17.39 37.15 -12.51
N GLY A 151 16.55 37.00 -13.53
CA GLY A 151 16.69 37.73 -14.80
C GLY A 151 16.57 36.91 -16.08
N ARG A 152 16.34 35.60 -16.00
CA ARG A 152 15.81 34.85 -17.13
C ARG A 152 14.94 33.73 -16.58
N GLU A 153 13.64 33.80 -16.83
CA GLU A 153 12.76 32.65 -16.65
C GLU A 153 13.43 31.46 -17.34
N ILE A 154 13.99 30.54 -16.56
CA ILE A 154 14.14 29.17 -17.02
C ILE A 154 12.73 28.64 -16.87
N PRO A 155 11.96 28.47 -17.95
CA PRO A 155 10.74 27.72 -17.81
C PRO A 155 11.23 26.37 -17.31
N ILE A 156 10.73 25.93 -16.15
CA ILE A 156 10.65 24.50 -15.87
C ILE A 156 9.87 23.98 -17.06
N THR A 157 10.60 23.53 -18.07
CA THR A 157 10.04 22.87 -19.22
C THR A 157 9.58 21.58 -18.62
N LYS A 158 8.33 21.56 -18.15
CA LYS A 158 7.54 20.34 -18.08
C LYS A 158 7.76 19.73 -19.45
N VAL A 159 8.68 18.77 -19.53
CA VAL A 159 9.00 18.09 -20.77
C VAL A 159 7.65 17.63 -21.26
N LYS A 160 7.16 18.23 -22.35
CA LYS A 160 5.84 17.90 -22.88
C LYS A 160 5.99 16.47 -23.37
N VAL A 161 5.60 15.52 -22.54
CA VAL A 161 5.62 14.10 -22.88
C VAL A 161 4.82 13.98 -24.18
N PRO A 162 5.45 13.55 -25.28
CA PRO A 162 4.76 13.41 -26.55
C PRO A 162 3.54 12.51 -26.35
N LYS A 163 2.37 12.96 -26.79
CA LYS A 163 1.16 12.15 -26.67
C LYS A 163 1.33 10.88 -27.54
N PRO A 164 0.84 9.71 -27.08
CA PRO A 164 0.84 8.49 -27.86
C PRO A 164 0.11 8.70 -29.18
N LYS A 165 0.53 7.99 -30.22
CA LYS A 165 -0.18 7.99 -31.51
C LYS A 165 -1.54 7.31 -31.34
N LEU A 166 -2.51 7.77 -32.14
CA LEU A 166 -3.84 7.17 -32.19
C LEU A 166 -3.75 5.77 -32.82
N PHE A 167 -4.50 4.83 -32.26
CA PHE A 167 -4.65 3.48 -32.81
C PHE A 167 -5.93 3.37 -33.63
N TYR A 168 -5.79 3.08 -34.92
CA TYR A 168 -6.89 3.06 -35.88
C TYR A 168 -7.47 1.65 -36.12
N GLY A 169 -7.07 0.63 -35.35
CA GLY A 169 -7.70 -0.69 -35.44
C GLY A 169 -7.31 -1.53 -36.65
N VAL A 170 -6.20 -1.19 -37.31
CA VAL A 170 -5.63 -2.05 -38.35
C VAL A 170 -5.31 -3.41 -37.71
N ARG A 171 -5.84 -4.52 -38.27
CA ARG A 171 -5.57 -5.91 -37.85
C ARG A 171 -4.15 -6.34 -38.22
N ASP A 172 -3.18 -5.58 -37.74
CA ASP A 172 -1.75 -5.86 -37.85
C ASP A 172 -1.19 -5.95 -36.43
N ALA A 173 -0.69 -7.13 -36.08
CA ALA A 173 -0.09 -7.41 -34.78
C ALA A 173 1.07 -6.44 -34.46
N LYS A 174 1.81 -6.00 -35.48
CA LYS A 174 2.90 -5.03 -35.31
C LYS A 174 2.38 -3.65 -34.91
N VAL A 175 1.22 -3.25 -35.43
CA VAL A 175 0.61 -1.93 -35.13
C VAL A 175 0.03 -1.93 -33.72
N SER A 176 -0.60 -3.03 -33.28
CA SER A 176 -1.12 -3.15 -31.91
C SER A 176 0.00 -3.27 -30.88
N GLU A 177 1.10 -3.98 -31.16
CA GLU A 177 2.25 -4.03 -30.26
C GLU A 177 2.98 -2.69 -30.14
N ASN A 178 3.18 -1.97 -31.25
CA ASN A 178 3.77 -0.63 -31.22
C ASN A 178 2.91 0.35 -30.40
N PHE A 179 1.58 0.28 -30.54
CA PHE A 179 0.67 1.12 -29.76
C PHE A 179 0.71 0.80 -28.26
N ILE A 180 0.71 -0.49 -27.91
CA ILE A 180 0.85 -0.94 -26.51
C ILE A 180 2.17 -0.43 -25.93
N PHE A 181 3.26 -0.55 -26.68
CA PHE A 181 4.58 -0.08 -26.25
C PHE A 181 4.62 1.43 -26.04
N ASP A 182 4.11 2.22 -27.00
CA ASP A 182 4.06 3.68 -26.89
C ASP A 182 3.26 4.16 -25.67
N LEU A 183 2.14 3.49 -25.36
CA LEU A 183 1.35 3.77 -24.14
C LEU A 183 2.08 3.40 -22.85
N GLU A 184 2.80 2.28 -22.83
CA GLU A 184 3.59 1.89 -21.66
C GLU A 184 4.72 2.88 -21.37
N GLN A 185 5.40 3.39 -22.41
CA GLN A 185 6.39 4.45 -22.25
C GLN A 185 5.75 5.76 -21.78
N TYR A 186 4.55 6.07 -22.28
CA TYR A 186 3.83 7.26 -21.87
C TYR A 186 3.38 7.20 -20.41
N PHE A 187 2.88 6.05 -19.93
CA PHE A 187 2.50 5.88 -18.53
C PHE A 187 3.70 6.07 -17.59
N LYS A 188 4.87 5.54 -17.98
CA LYS A 188 6.13 5.70 -17.25
C LYS A 188 6.56 7.17 -17.22
N ALA A 189 6.59 7.84 -18.37
CA ALA A 189 6.97 9.25 -18.47
C ALA A 189 6.02 10.21 -17.74
N ARG A 190 4.74 9.82 -17.57
CA ARG A 190 3.72 10.59 -16.87
C ARG A 190 3.53 10.18 -15.41
N ASN A 191 4.30 9.22 -14.88
CA ASN A 191 4.10 8.63 -13.54
C ASN A 191 2.64 8.21 -13.28
N THR A 192 1.95 7.67 -14.30
CA THR A 192 0.56 7.22 -14.15
C THR A 192 0.56 5.88 -13.42
N VAL A 193 0.16 5.87 -12.15
CA VAL A 193 0.22 4.67 -11.28
C VAL A 193 -1.10 3.91 -11.21
N THR A 194 -2.23 4.63 -11.21
CA THR A 194 -3.58 4.09 -11.04
C THR A 194 -4.03 3.22 -12.23
N LYS A 195 -4.62 2.04 -11.94
CA LYS A 195 -5.05 1.06 -12.97
C LYS A 195 -6.12 1.64 -13.89
N GLU A 196 -7.09 2.32 -13.30
CA GLU A 196 -8.23 2.96 -13.94
C GLU A 196 -7.78 4.10 -14.86
N ALA A 197 -6.78 4.88 -14.42
CA ALA A 197 -6.21 5.97 -15.20
C ALA A 197 -5.46 5.46 -16.44
N LYS A 198 -4.73 4.33 -16.31
CA LYS A 198 -4.05 3.67 -17.45
C LYS A 198 -5.06 3.18 -18.49
N VAL A 199 -6.12 2.50 -18.06
CA VAL A 199 -7.20 2.01 -18.93
C VAL A 199 -7.92 3.16 -19.62
N THR A 200 -8.36 4.17 -18.85
CA THR A 200 -9.06 5.34 -19.38
C THR A 200 -8.22 6.06 -20.43
N LEU A 201 -6.94 6.29 -20.13
CA LEU A 201 -6.03 6.98 -21.04
C LEU A 201 -5.78 6.15 -22.31
N ALA A 202 -5.61 4.84 -22.21
CA ALA A 202 -5.48 3.97 -23.37
C ALA A 202 -6.72 4.01 -24.27
N MET A 203 -7.92 3.92 -23.67
CA MET A 203 -9.20 4.01 -24.39
C MET A 203 -9.35 5.34 -25.14
N MET A 204 -8.89 6.45 -24.55
CA MET A 204 -8.94 7.77 -25.21
C MET A 204 -8.06 7.86 -26.47
N HIS A 205 -7.08 6.97 -26.64
CA HIS A 205 -6.18 6.95 -27.80
C HIS A 205 -6.57 5.90 -28.86
N LEU A 206 -7.70 5.20 -28.67
CA LEU A 206 -8.31 4.36 -29.70
C LEU A 206 -9.11 5.25 -30.67
N CYS A 207 -9.14 4.94 -31.97
CA CYS A 207 -9.81 5.72 -33.02
C CYS A 207 -10.71 4.86 -33.94
N GLU A 208 -11.61 5.54 -34.67
CA GLU A 208 -12.49 4.97 -35.73
C GLU A 208 -13.27 3.72 -35.30
N ASP A 209 -13.13 2.61 -36.01
CA ASP A 209 -13.88 1.37 -35.75
C ASP A 209 -13.60 0.79 -34.35
N VAL A 210 -12.42 1.07 -33.79
CA VAL A 210 -12.07 0.71 -32.41
C VAL A 210 -12.81 1.57 -31.38
N LYS A 211 -13.18 2.81 -31.72
CA LYS A 211 -14.04 3.64 -30.85
C LYS A 211 -15.46 3.09 -30.77
N LEU A 212 -15.98 2.48 -31.84
CA LEU A 212 -17.30 1.82 -31.81
C LEU A 212 -17.27 0.61 -30.88
N TRP A 213 -16.24 -0.23 -30.98
CA TRP A 213 -15.99 -1.31 -30.02
C TRP A 213 -15.82 -0.80 -28.58
N CYS A 214 -15.04 0.27 -28.39
CA CYS A 214 -14.81 0.86 -27.08
C CYS A 214 -16.08 1.45 -26.46
N ARG A 215 -16.97 2.04 -27.25
CA ARG A 215 -18.29 2.51 -26.79
C ARG A 215 -19.17 1.34 -26.34
N SER A 216 -19.18 0.23 -27.09
CA SER A 216 -19.90 -0.99 -26.69
C SER A 216 -19.37 -1.51 -25.35
N ARG A 217 -18.04 -1.65 -25.21
CA ARG A 217 -17.43 -2.13 -23.96
C ARG A 217 -17.60 -1.17 -22.79
N TYR A 218 -17.62 0.14 -23.02
CA TYR A 218 -17.93 1.13 -21.99
C TYR A 218 -19.35 0.95 -21.44
N MET A 219 -20.34 0.70 -22.30
CA MET A 219 -21.71 0.40 -21.87
C MET A 219 -21.78 -0.94 -21.14
N ASP A 220 -21.07 -1.96 -21.61
CA ASP A 220 -21.02 -3.26 -20.93
C ASP A 220 -20.37 -3.18 -19.55
N ILE A 221 -19.39 -2.30 -19.34
CA ILE A 221 -18.79 -2.06 -18.01
C ILE A 221 -19.79 -1.36 -17.07
N GLN A 222 -20.53 -0.35 -17.58
CA GLN A 222 -21.56 0.33 -16.79
C GLN A 222 -22.72 -0.59 -16.41
N GLU A 223 -23.04 -1.53 -17.28
CA GLU A 223 -24.12 -2.52 -17.08
C GLU A 223 -23.61 -3.80 -16.39
N GLY A 224 -22.34 -3.85 -15.94
CA GLY A 224 -21.76 -4.98 -15.22
C GLY A 224 -21.54 -6.26 -16.06
N ARG A 225 -21.69 -6.18 -17.39
CA ARG A 225 -21.52 -7.28 -18.34
C ARG A 225 -20.07 -7.56 -18.71
N CYS A 226 -19.15 -6.61 -18.49
CA CYS A 226 -17.73 -6.76 -18.79
C CYS A 226 -16.85 -6.06 -17.75
N THR A 227 -15.65 -6.59 -17.50
CA THR A 227 -14.67 -5.99 -16.58
C THR A 227 -13.34 -5.77 -17.30
N ILE A 228 -13.09 -4.53 -17.71
CA ILE A 228 -11.78 -4.08 -18.24
C ILE A 228 -11.24 -3.01 -17.28
N ASP A 229 -10.85 -3.42 -16.09
CA ASP A 229 -10.34 -2.56 -15.01
C ASP A 229 -8.81 -2.50 -14.96
N THR A 230 -8.13 -3.41 -15.67
CA THR A 230 -6.68 -3.50 -15.72
C THR A 230 -6.10 -3.40 -17.13
N TRP A 231 -4.90 -2.83 -17.19
CA TRP A 231 -4.11 -2.72 -18.43
C TRP A 231 -3.85 -4.08 -19.09
N ASN A 232 -3.66 -5.15 -18.31
CA ASN A 232 -3.39 -6.48 -18.85
C ASN A 232 -4.61 -7.09 -19.56
N ILE A 233 -5.82 -6.86 -19.05
CA ILE A 233 -7.06 -7.30 -19.71
C ILE A 233 -7.23 -6.54 -21.02
N LEU A 234 -7.03 -5.22 -21.00
CA LEU A 234 -7.11 -4.39 -22.22
C LEU A 234 -6.08 -4.83 -23.28
N LYS A 235 -4.84 -5.17 -22.90
CA LYS A 235 -3.84 -5.70 -23.84
C LYS A 235 -4.27 -7.00 -24.53
N LYS A 236 -4.97 -7.89 -23.83
CA LYS A 236 -5.46 -9.15 -24.40
C LYS A 236 -6.55 -8.89 -25.43
N GLU A 237 -7.49 -8.00 -25.10
CA GLU A 237 -8.59 -7.61 -25.99
C GLU A 237 -8.09 -6.87 -27.24
N LEU A 238 -7.07 -6.01 -27.11
CA LEU A 238 -6.46 -5.32 -28.26
C LEU A 238 -5.63 -6.22 -29.19
N ARG A 239 -5.28 -7.43 -28.73
CA ARG A 239 -4.55 -8.44 -29.50
C ARG A 239 -5.46 -9.52 -30.08
N SER A 240 -6.73 -9.54 -29.68
CA SER A 240 -7.74 -10.46 -30.18
C SER A 240 -8.31 -10.01 -31.51
#